data_AF-A0A6A7N6B0-F1
#
_entry.id   AF-A0A6A7N6B0-F1
#
_cell.length_a   1.000
_cell.length_b   1.000
_cell.length_c   1.000
_cell.angle_alpha   90.00
_cell.angle_beta   90.00
_cell.angle_gamma   90.00
#
_symmetry.space_group_name_H-M   'P 1'
#
loop_
_entity.id
_entity.type
_entity.pdbx_description
1 polymer ?
#
loop_
_entity_poly.entity_id
_entity_poly.type
_entity_poly.pdbx_seq_one_letter_code
_entity_poly.pdbx_strand_id
1 'polypeptide(L)'
;MKRIWHVLGAYVAHLSVGALMYAALMVFGGTLHKLEQWSRPLVDDARFTRVMSWVESLILFSDAALVVWWSLYSTCLAIREVLRERFR
;
A
#
# COMPACT_ATOMS: atom_id res chain seq x y z
N MET A 1 -24.31 21.09 -3.21
CA MET A 1 -23.11 21.04 -4.10
C MET A 1 -21.78 21.24 -3.36
N LYS A 2 -21.57 22.31 -2.57
CA LYS A 2 -20.28 22.54 -1.87
C LYS A 2 -19.80 21.38 -0.97
N ARG A 3 -20.71 20.64 -0.31
CA ARG A 3 -20.37 19.45 0.49
C ARG A 3 -19.88 18.27 -0.35
N ILE A 4 -20.53 17.97 -1.47
CA ILE A 4 -20.11 16.89 -2.39
C ILE A 4 -18.68 17.12 -2.88
N TRP A 5 -18.32 18.35 -3.25
CA TRP A 5 -16.95 18.70 -3.63
C TRP A 5 -15.94 18.51 -2.48
N HIS A 6 -16.36 18.79 -1.25
CA HIS A 6 -15.53 18.56 -0.07
C HIS A 6 -15.34 17.07 0.23
N VAL A 7 -16.39 16.26 0.08
CA VAL A 7 -16.32 14.79 0.24
C VAL A 7 -15.44 14.17 -0.84
N LEU A 8 -15.59 14.61 -2.10
CA LEU A 8 -14.77 14.14 -3.21
C LEU A 8 -13.29 14.53 -3.03
N GLY A 9 -13.04 15.78 -2.59
CA GLY A 9 -11.70 16.26 -2.29
C GLY A 9 -11.03 15.48 -1.15
N ALA A 10 -11.77 15.22 -0.07
CA ALA A 10 -11.30 14.40 1.04
C ALA A 10 -10.98 12.96 0.59
N TYR A 11 -11.82 12.36 -0.25
CA TYR A 11 -11.60 11.02 -0.80
C TYR A 11 -10.36 10.96 -1.72
N VAL A 12 -10.19 11.93 -2.62
CA VAL A 12 -8.99 12.01 -3.49
C VAL A 12 -7.73 12.22 -2.66
N ALA A 13 -7.77 13.08 -1.64
CA ALA A 13 -6.65 13.27 -0.73
C ALA A 13 -6.32 11.97 0.02
N HIS A 14 -7.34 11.25 0.50
CA HIS A 14 -7.17 9.98 1.20
C HIS A 14 -6.52 8.93 0.27
N LEU A 15 -7.04 8.76 -0.95
CA LEU A 15 -6.44 7.86 -1.95
C LEU A 15 -4.99 8.24 -2.29
N SER A 16 -4.72 9.54 -2.44
CA SER A 16 -3.38 10.03 -2.76
C SER A 16 -2.38 9.71 -1.66
N VAL A 17 -2.76 9.85 -0.38
CA VAL A 17 -1.92 9.46 0.76
C VAL A 17 -1.65 7.95 0.74
N GLY A 18 -2.66 7.13 0.46
CA GLY A 18 -2.46 5.68 0.36
C GLY A 18 -1.56 5.27 -0.80
N ALA A 19 -1.71 5.90 -1.96
CA ALA A 19 -0.80 5.70 -3.10
C ALA A 19 0.64 6.12 -2.76
N LEU A 20 0.82 7.22 -2.04
CA LEU A 20 2.13 7.68 -1.57
C LEU A 20 2.76 6.70 -0.57
N MET A 21 1.98 6.18 0.39
CA MET A 21 2.43 5.17 1.34
C MET A 21 2.84 3.87 0.62
N TYR A 22 2.05 3.42 -0.35
CA TYR A 22 2.39 2.23 -1.14
C TYR A 22 3.67 2.44 -1.97
N ALA A 23 3.83 3.61 -2.59
CA ALA A 23 5.05 3.95 -3.31
C ALA A 23 6.29 3.93 -2.39
N ALA A 24 6.16 4.47 -1.17
CA ALA A 24 7.23 4.43 -0.17
C ALA A 24 7.58 2.99 0.25
N LEU A 25 6.58 2.13 0.41
CA LEU A 25 6.77 0.70 0.69
C LEU A 25 7.45 -0.04 -0.47
N MET A 26 7.07 0.23 -1.72
CA MET A 26 7.77 -0.34 -2.88
C MET A 26 9.24 0.10 -2.95
N VAL A 27 9.53 1.37 -2.68
CA VAL A 27 10.90 1.87 -2.62
C VAL A 27 11.67 1.16 -1.50
N PHE A 28 11.05 1.05 -0.32
CA PHE A 28 11.66 0.39 0.84
C PHE A 28 11.97 -1.09 0.58
N GLY A 29 10.99 -1.85 0.05
CA GLY A 29 11.17 -3.24 -0.38
C GLY A 29 12.24 -3.37 -1.46
N GLY A 30 12.23 -2.49 -2.47
CA GLY A 30 13.28 -2.47 -3.50
C GLY A 30 14.68 -2.20 -2.96
N THR A 31 14.82 -1.32 -1.96
CA THR A 31 16.09 -1.11 -1.26
C THR A 31 16.51 -2.30 -0.43
N LEU A 32 15.60 -2.98 0.26
CA LEU A 32 15.90 -4.21 1.01
C LEU A 32 16.40 -5.31 0.07
N HIS A 33 15.77 -5.50 -1.08
CA HIS A 33 16.20 -6.46 -2.09
C HIS A 33 17.64 -6.18 -2.56
N LYS A 34 17.95 -4.91 -2.84
CA LYS A 34 19.30 -4.46 -3.22
C LYS A 34 20.30 -4.71 -2.09
N LEU A 35 19.90 -4.46 -0.85
CA LEU A 35 20.73 -4.67 0.34
C LEU A 35 21.02 -6.16 0.56
N GLU A 36 20.02 -7.04 0.37
CA GLU A 36 20.17 -8.49 0.43
C GLU A 36 21.19 -8.97 -0.62
N GLN A 37 21.08 -8.47 -1.86
CA GLN A 37 22.04 -8.80 -2.92
C GLN A 37 23.46 -8.34 -2.59
N TRP A 38 23.60 -7.18 -1.94
CA TRP A 38 24.89 -6.65 -1.49
C TRP A 38 25.46 -7.40 -0.28
N SER A 39 24.62 -7.95 0.60
CA SER A 39 25.04 -8.72 1.77
C SER A 39 25.38 -10.18 1.45
N ARG A 40 24.91 -10.73 0.32
CA ARG A 40 25.23 -12.10 -0.12
C ARG A 40 26.73 -12.46 -0.12
N PRO A 41 27.67 -11.62 -0.58
CA PRO A 41 29.10 -11.92 -0.49
C PRO A 41 29.67 -11.86 0.95
N LEU A 42 28.95 -11.26 1.91
CA LEU A 42 29.37 -11.15 3.31
C LEU A 42 28.79 -12.26 4.21
N VAL A 43 27.67 -12.86 3.80
CA VAL A 43 26.95 -13.88 4.56
C VAL A 43 26.80 -15.12 3.68
N ASP A 44 27.75 -16.04 3.77
CA ASP A 44 27.83 -17.29 2.97
C ASP A 44 26.84 -18.37 3.45
N ASP A 45 25.61 -17.96 3.78
CA ASP A 45 24.60 -18.84 4.39
C ASP A 45 23.33 -18.89 3.53
N ALA A 46 23.32 -19.78 2.55
CA ALA A 46 22.25 -19.91 1.55
C ALA A 46 20.84 -20.16 2.13
N ARG A 47 20.76 -20.63 3.39
CA ARG A 47 19.48 -20.76 4.11
C ARG A 47 18.95 -19.41 4.57
N PHE A 48 19.81 -18.53 5.07
CA PHE A 48 19.44 -17.19 5.49
C PHE A 48 18.91 -16.37 4.30
N THR A 49 19.60 -16.43 3.16
CA THR A 49 19.21 -15.77 1.91
C THR A 49 17.83 -16.21 1.43
N ARG A 50 17.54 -17.52 1.51
CA ARG A 50 16.25 -18.08 1.09
C ARG A 50 15.12 -17.63 2.02
N VAL A 51 15.31 -17.69 3.34
CA VAL A 51 14.31 -17.24 4.30
C VAL A 51 14.03 -15.76 4.13
N MET A 52 15.07 -14.95 3.92
CA MET A 52 14.92 -13.50 3.75
C MET A 52 14.14 -13.15 2.48
N SER A 53 14.40 -13.83 1.37
CA SER A 53 13.62 -13.65 0.14
C SER A 53 12.14 -14.04 0.30
N TRP A 54 11.84 -15.10 1.07
CA TRP A 54 10.46 -15.47 1.39
C TRP A 54 9.77 -14.41 2.26
N VAL A 55 10.46 -13.90 3.28
CA VAL A 55 9.93 -12.85 4.16
C VAL A 55 9.67 -11.57 3.37
N GLU A 56 10.60 -11.16 2.51
CA GLU A 56 10.44 -9.99 1.63
C GLU A 56 9.20 -10.14 0.74
N SER A 57 9.03 -11.29 0.10
CA SER A 57 7.89 -11.57 -0.77
C SER A 57 6.56 -11.56 0.01
N LEU A 58 6.57 -12.09 1.24
CA LEU A 58 5.39 -12.14 2.10
C LEU A 58 4.98 -10.75 2.59
N ILE A 59 5.95 -9.88 2.92
CA ILE A 59 5.72 -8.49 3.29
C ILE A 59 5.15 -7.71 2.09
N LEU A 60 5.78 -7.80 0.92
CA LEU A 60 5.32 -7.14 -0.31
C LEU A 60 3.91 -7.57 -0.70
N PHE A 61 3.62 -8.87 -0.63
CA PHE A 61 2.28 -9.40 -0.95
C PHE A 61 1.24 -8.94 0.07
N SER A 62 1.58 -8.94 1.36
CA SER A 62 0.68 -8.49 2.43
C SER A 62 0.36 -7.00 2.29
N ASP A 63 1.36 -6.16 2.01
CA ASP A 63 1.15 -4.73 1.78
C ASP A 63 0.31 -4.47 0.53
N ALA A 64 0.57 -5.18 -0.57
CA ALA A 64 -0.24 -5.07 -1.78
C ALA A 64 -1.71 -5.45 -1.51
N ALA A 65 -1.94 -6.57 -0.80
CA ALA A 65 -3.28 -7.02 -0.44
C ALA A 65 -4.00 -6.02 0.48
N LEU A 66 -3.31 -5.46 1.47
CA LEU A 66 -3.85 -4.45 2.38
C LEU A 66 -4.22 -3.17 1.64
N VAL A 67 -3.37 -2.69 0.70
CA VAL A 67 -3.66 -1.49 -0.10
C VAL A 67 -4.86 -1.72 -1.01
N VAL A 68 -4.95 -2.88 -1.68
CA VAL A 68 -6.11 -3.22 -2.52
C VAL A 68 -7.38 -3.25 -1.68
N TRP A 69 -7.38 -3.98 -0.57
CA TRP A 69 -8.54 -4.07 0.33
C TRP A 69 -8.95 -2.70 0.86
N TRP A 70 -7.98 -1.90 1.30
CA TRP A 70 -8.21 -0.57 1.83
C TRP A 70 -8.74 0.40 0.76
N SER A 71 -8.26 0.31 -0.48
CA SER A 71 -8.76 1.12 -1.60
C SER A 71 -10.22 0.79 -1.91
N LEU A 72 -10.59 -0.50 -1.91
CA LEU A 72 -11.97 -0.95 -2.13
C LEU A 72 -12.89 -0.47 -1.00
N TYR A 73 -12.45 -0.62 0.25
CA TYR A 73 -13.20 -0.18 1.43
C TYR A 73 -13.44 1.33 1.41
N SER A 74 -12.39 2.12 1.16
CA SER A 74 -12.47 3.58 1.07
C SER A 74 -13.44 4.03 -0.03
N THR A 75 -13.42 3.34 -1.17
CA THR A 75 -14.31 3.62 -2.31
C THR A 75 -15.77 3.33 -1.98
N CYS A 76 -16.05 2.18 -1.36
CA CYS A 76 -17.38 1.83 -0.89
C CYS A 76 -17.93 2.83 0.14
N LEU A 77 -17.09 3.29 1.07
CA LEU A 77 -17.47 4.29 2.06
C LEU A 77 -17.84 5.62 1.39
N ALA A 78 -17.01 6.11 0.46
CA ALA A 78 -17.26 7.35 -0.25
C ALA A 78 -18.54 7.30 -1.09
N ILE A 79 -18.80 6.21 -1.81
CA ILE A 79 -20.03 6.01 -2.58
C ILE A 79 -21.25 6.03 -1.65
N ARG A 80 -21.17 5.37 -0.50
CA ARG A 80 -22.25 5.32 0.49
C ARG A 80 -22.54 6.70 1.09
N GLU A 81 -21.50 7.51 1.35
CA GLU A 81 -21.64 8.88 1.84
C GLU A 81 -22.33 9.78 0.79
N VAL A 82 -21.93 9.68 -0.47
CA VAL A 82 -22.52 10.44 -1.58
C VAL A 82 -23.99 10.05 -1.79
N LEU A 83 -24.31 8.76 -1.77
CA LEU A 83 -25.70 8.29 -1.87
C LEU A 83 -26.55 8.78 -0.69
N ARG A 84 -26.01 8.77 0.53
CA ARG A 84 -26.68 9.28 1.73
C ARG A 84 -26.97 10.78 1.62
N GLU A 85 -26.05 11.59 1.10
CA GLU A 85 -26.29 13.02 0.88
C GLU A 85 -27.28 13.30 -0.27
N ARG A 86 -27.38 12.42 -1.27
CA ARG A 86 -28.25 12.62 -2.44
C ARG A 86 -29.72 12.29 -2.18
N PHE A 87 -30.00 11.39 -1.23
CA PHE A 87 -31.35 10.93 -0.89
C PHE A 87 -31.91 11.56 0.41
N ARG A 88 -31.26 12.63 0.90
CA ARG A 88 -31.69 13.41 2.06
C ARG A 88 -32.03 14.84 1.62
#